data_AF-A0A1V6YHW2-F1
#
_entry.id   AF-A0A1V6YHW2-F1
#
_cell.length_a   1.000
_cell.length_b   1.000
_cell.length_c   1.000
_cell.angle_alpha   90.00
_cell.angle_beta   90.00
_cell.angle_gamma   90.00
#
_symmetry.space_group_name_H-M   'P 1'
#
loop_
_entity.id
_entity.type
_entity.pdbx_description
1 polymer ?
#
loop_
_entity_poly.entity_id
_entity_poly.type
_entity_poly.pdbx_seq_one_letter_code
_entity_poly.pdbx_strand_id
1 'polypeptide(L)'
;MKRAYSPETSPEHELKKGIPLNGQRPALLSLNVPVSPPRKRSSIKWAKDGDGGDTIPLDASQPNTSSSLAAIEAGQVEVTDHLSTISERLKECVRPLPKHPIPRLPIKDWIELYKRNEHPEGRHFVIHQHDHPIAGPHYDLRLQFSETSSVSWSVMYGMPGDPNSQRLNRNATETRIHCLWNHLIETASQQTGSLIIWDTGEYEILPYQMDPSGPETDDSRSEMSEGSQVSPEEPMSDSAKLRQAFQNRKIRLRLHGTRLPKDYTITLRMDKTTDFARPIREGRKRRRRHPSRPTVPQAPSTSDSESPSPPPGKEELRGRHADADDTHNADIEIQRNNAYPGSSNTIGSIHQRRWFLSLDRESSGFEPTMINQSEGLKERGKKRTWTPKPTGGFEPFYVHGPEAERSVVTARLARDVLDDEAVEEFVPRRGWRPVMH
;
A
#
# COMPACT_ATOMS: atom_id res chain seq x y z
N MET A 1 -46.27 -42.36 -16.01
CA MET A 1 -46.58 -43.48 -15.10
C MET A 1 -46.35 -43.02 -13.67
N LYS A 2 -47.32 -43.30 -12.78
CA LYS A 2 -47.37 -42.91 -11.36
C LYS A 2 -46.65 -43.92 -10.46
N ARG A 3 -46.21 -43.45 -9.29
CA ARG A 3 -46.05 -44.09 -7.93
C ARG A 3 -44.69 -43.70 -7.33
N ALA A 4 -44.50 -43.37 -6.05
CA ALA A 4 -45.39 -43.12 -4.91
C ALA A 4 -44.57 -42.44 -3.78
N TYR A 5 -45.23 -41.63 -2.96
CA TYR A 5 -44.84 -41.16 -1.60
C TYR A 5 -44.77 -42.38 -0.63
N SER A 6 -44.08 -42.45 0.52
CA SER A 6 -43.94 -41.55 1.69
C SER A 6 -43.08 -42.29 2.78
N PRO A 7 -42.96 -41.87 4.06
CA PRO A 7 -42.09 -40.82 4.64
C PRO A 7 -41.23 -41.30 5.85
N GLU A 8 -40.33 -40.49 6.42
CA GLU A 8 -40.06 -40.54 7.89
C GLU A 8 -39.29 -39.31 8.43
N THR A 9 -39.99 -38.60 9.32
CA THR A 9 -39.57 -37.87 10.55
C THR A 9 -38.45 -36.82 10.50
N SER A 10 -38.87 -35.56 10.59
CA SER A 10 -38.10 -34.42 11.12
C SER A 10 -38.31 -34.27 12.64
N PRO A 11 -37.30 -33.90 13.44
CA PRO A 11 -37.53 -33.41 14.79
C PRO A 11 -37.73 -31.89 14.85
N GLU A 12 -38.39 -31.50 15.92
CA GLU A 12 -39.10 -30.27 16.20
C GLU A 12 -38.25 -29.00 16.25
N HIS A 13 -38.90 -27.90 15.89
CA HIS A 13 -38.36 -26.55 15.86
C HIS A 13 -38.59 -25.90 17.24
N GLU A 14 -37.57 -25.84 18.08
CA GLU A 14 -37.67 -25.10 19.35
C GLU A 14 -37.63 -23.57 19.10
N LEU A 15 -38.61 -22.88 19.69
CA LEU A 15 -38.72 -21.43 19.81
C LEU A 15 -37.51 -20.85 20.56
N LYS A 16 -36.68 -20.06 19.86
CA LYS A 16 -35.75 -19.14 20.54
C LYS A 16 -36.44 -17.83 20.87
N LYS A 17 -36.62 -17.63 22.17
CA LYS A 17 -37.06 -16.42 22.86
C LYS A 17 -36.25 -15.19 22.40
N GLY A 18 -36.98 -14.09 22.19
CA GLY A 18 -36.42 -12.80 21.80
C GLY A 18 -35.50 -12.21 22.88
N ILE A 19 -34.39 -11.62 22.42
CA ILE A 19 -33.47 -10.81 23.23
C ILE A 19 -33.60 -9.36 22.76
N PRO A 20 -33.59 -8.36 23.68
CA PRO A 20 -33.98 -6.99 23.38
C PRO A 20 -32.98 -6.28 22.46
N LEU A 21 -33.51 -5.46 21.55
CA LEU A 21 -32.78 -4.48 20.75
C LEU A 21 -32.23 -3.38 21.66
N ASN A 22 -31.03 -3.59 22.23
CA ASN A 22 -30.27 -2.48 22.79
C ASN A 22 -29.44 -1.84 21.67
N GLY A 23 -29.79 -0.60 21.35
CA GLY A 23 -29.27 0.14 20.22
C GLY A 23 -27.89 0.71 20.50
N GLN A 24 -26.84 0.00 20.06
CA GLN A 24 -25.59 0.62 19.59
C GLN A 24 -25.00 -0.27 18.49
N ARG A 25 -25.34 0.02 17.23
CA ARG A 25 -24.59 -0.50 16.07
C ARG A 25 -23.36 0.39 15.90
N PRO A 26 -22.13 -0.14 15.90
CA PRO A 26 -20.98 0.63 15.47
C PRO A 26 -21.18 0.96 13.99
N ALA A 27 -21.20 2.25 13.68
CA ALA A 27 -21.17 2.72 12.31
C ALA A 27 -19.88 2.20 11.65
N LEU A 28 -20.03 1.51 10.52
CA LEU A 28 -18.91 1.11 9.67
C LEU A 28 -18.20 2.37 9.19
N LEU A 29 -17.10 2.71 9.87
CA LEU A 29 -16.23 3.82 9.51
C LEU A 29 -15.24 3.37 8.43
N SER A 30 -15.22 4.22 7.42
CA SER A 30 -14.44 4.27 6.19
C SER A 30 -12.93 4.04 6.36
N LEU A 31 -12.31 3.71 5.22
CA LEU A 31 -10.88 3.60 4.86
C LEU A 31 -9.99 4.83 5.16
N ASN A 32 -10.29 5.60 6.20
CA ASN A 32 -9.64 6.88 6.52
C ASN A 32 -8.90 6.85 7.87
N VAL A 33 -8.48 5.69 8.37
CA VAL A 33 -7.64 5.65 9.57
C VAL A 33 -6.18 5.66 9.15
N PRO A 34 -5.47 6.81 9.22
CA PRO A 34 -4.03 6.79 9.21
C PRO A 34 -3.56 6.02 10.45
N VAL A 35 -2.59 5.12 10.28
CA VAL A 35 -1.75 4.63 11.38
C VAL A 35 -1.00 5.87 11.90
N SER A 36 -1.67 6.57 12.82
CA SER A 36 -1.15 7.76 13.49
C SER A 36 -0.10 7.32 14.49
N PRO A 37 1.00 8.07 14.67
CA PRO A 37 1.97 7.74 15.72
C PRO A 37 1.32 7.81 17.11
N PRO A 38 1.90 7.17 18.14
CA PRO A 38 1.48 7.41 19.50
C PRO A 38 1.53 8.91 19.80
N ARG A 39 0.44 9.43 20.38
CA ARG A 39 0.41 10.81 20.86
C ARG A 39 1.55 11.01 21.86
N LYS A 40 2.41 12.01 21.66
CA LYS A 40 3.31 12.53 22.71
C LYS A 40 2.43 12.87 23.92
N ARG A 41 2.48 12.08 24.99
CA ARG A 41 2.03 12.56 26.30
C ARG A 41 3.08 13.55 26.77
N SER A 42 2.67 14.80 26.94
CA SER A 42 3.44 15.83 27.63
C SER A 42 3.92 15.28 28.97
N SER A 43 5.19 15.52 29.32
CA SER A 43 5.73 15.11 30.62
C SER A 43 4.82 15.63 31.73
N ILE A 44 4.33 14.70 32.54
CA ILE A 44 3.71 15.06 33.81
C ILE A 44 4.84 15.61 34.65
N LYS A 45 4.83 16.92 34.88
CA LYS A 45 5.68 17.57 35.88
C LYS A 45 5.40 16.88 37.21
N TRP A 46 6.38 16.14 37.71
CA TRP A 46 6.39 15.71 39.10
C TRP A 46 6.51 16.95 39.98
N ALA A 47 5.41 17.26 40.67
CA ALA A 47 5.44 18.12 41.83
C ALA A 47 6.18 17.38 42.94
N LYS A 48 7.24 18.01 43.46
CA LYS A 48 7.77 17.74 44.80
C LYS A 48 6.66 18.00 45.81
N ASP A 49 6.48 17.06 46.73
CA ASP A 49 6.47 17.25 48.20
C ASP A 49 5.69 16.11 48.86
N GLY A 50 6.24 15.51 49.92
CA GLY A 50 5.46 14.68 50.85
C GLY A 50 6.13 13.40 51.32
N ASP A 51 6.93 13.57 52.38
CA ASP A 51 7.34 12.63 53.43
C ASP A 51 6.37 11.47 53.80
N GLY A 52 6.92 10.32 54.20
CA GLY A 52 6.19 9.23 54.85
C GLY A 52 6.49 7.83 54.30
N GLY A 53 7.42 7.10 54.94
CA GLY A 53 7.83 5.76 54.53
C GLY A 53 6.83 4.65 54.88
N ASP A 54 6.94 3.53 54.16
CA ASP A 54 7.00 2.20 54.77
C ASP A 54 7.53 1.16 53.78
N THR A 55 8.54 0.42 54.24
CA THR A 55 9.24 -0.67 53.57
C THR A 55 8.37 -1.92 53.45
N ILE A 56 8.14 -2.42 52.23
CA ILE A 56 7.79 -3.83 51.96
C ILE A 56 8.68 -4.34 50.81
N PRO A 57 9.38 -5.47 50.98
CA PRO A 57 10.41 -5.93 50.04
C PRO A 57 9.84 -6.54 48.75
N LEU A 58 10.63 -6.37 47.69
CA LEU A 58 10.53 -6.99 46.37
C LEU A 58 10.34 -8.51 46.47
N ASP A 59 9.34 -9.07 45.79
CA ASP A 59 9.55 -10.15 44.81
C ASP A 59 8.26 -10.41 44.01
N ALA A 60 8.19 -9.88 42.80
CA ALA A 60 7.28 -10.33 41.76
C ALA A 60 7.94 -10.00 40.42
N SER A 61 8.78 -10.95 39.99
CA SER A 61 9.31 -11.12 38.64
C SER A 61 8.44 -10.48 37.56
N GLN A 62 8.86 -9.29 37.11
CA GLN A 62 8.44 -8.78 35.82
C GLN A 62 8.95 -9.77 34.77
N PRO A 63 8.09 -10.24 33.84
CA PRO A 63 8.58 -11.04 32.73
C PRO A 63 9.56 -10.18 31.93
N ASN A 64 10.75 -10.73 31.69
CA ASN A 64 11.83 -10.10 30.94
C ASN A 64 11.29 -9.32 29.74
N THR A 65 11.28 -8.00 29.84
CA THR A 65 11.09 -7.09 28.72
C THR A 65 12.36 -7.12 27.86
N SER A 66 12.64 -8.27 27.23
CA SER A 66 13.46 -8.26 26.02
C SER A 66 12.72 -7.39 25.02
N SER A 67 13.26 -6.21 24.73
CA SER A 67 12.66 -5.15 23.91
C SER A 67 11.88 -5.70 22.72
N SER A 68 10.55 -5.74 22.81
CA SER A 68 9.69 -6.21 21.72
C SER A 68 9.92 -5.34 20.49
N LEU A 69 10.07 -5.95 19.30
CA LEU A 69 10.27 -5.18 18.07
C LEU A 69 9.05 -4.30 17.80
N ALA A 70 7.86 -4.68 18.28
CA ALA A 70 6.64 -3.90 18.15
C ALA A 70 6.71 -2.59 18.95
N ALA A 71 7.37 -2.60 20.11
CA ALA A 71 7.59 -1.41 20.92
C ALA A 71 8.59 -0.45 20.25
N ILE A 72 9.61 -0.99 19.57
CA ILE A 72 10.55 -0.19 18.75
C ILE A 72 9.81 0.42 17.56
N GLU A 73 9.03 -0.37 16.81
CA GLU A 73 8.21 0.10 15.68
C GLU A 73 7.25 1.22 16.07
N ALA A 74 6.58 1.05 17.21
CA ALA A 74 5.66 2.04 17.77
C ALA A 74 6.37 3.27 18.36
N GLY A 75 7.70 3.31 18.40
CA GLY A 75 8.46 4.42 19.00
C GLY A 75 8.27 4.55 20.51
N GLN A 76 7.94 3.44 21.19
CA GLN A 76 7.81 3.36 22.64
C GLN A 76 9.16 3.13 23.32
N VAL A 77 10.13 2.58 22.58
CA VAL A 77 11.51 2.38 23.01
C VAL A 77 12.44 3.17 22.09
N GLU A 78 13.32 3.98 22.67
CA GLU A 78 14.36 4.67 21.91
C GLU A 78 15.56 3.73 21.70
N VAL A 79 15.93 3.52 20.44
CA VAL A 79 17.04 2.65 20.05
C VAL A 79 18.07 3.48 19.30
N THR A 80 19.33 3.40 19.73
CA THR A 80 20.44 4.12 19.09
C THR A 80 20.97 3.35 17.90
N ASP A 81 21.21 2.04 18.06
CA ASP A 81 21.67 1.14 17.00
C ASP A 81 20.55 0.16 16.62
N HIS A 82 19.70 0.59 15.69
CA HIS A 82 18.59 -0.23 15.19
C HIS A 82 19.10 -1.50 14.49
N LEU A 83 20.20 -1.41 13.76
CA LEU A 83 20.71 -2.53 12.98
C LEU A 83 21.22 -3.67 13.86
N SER A 84 22.04 -3.37 14.86
CA SER A 84 22.53 -4.38 15.79
C SER A 84 21.38 -4.98 16.59
N THR A 85 20.52 -4.13 17.18
CA THR A 85 19.37 -4.56 18.00
C THR A 85 18.42 -5.48 17.23
N ILE A 86 17.99 -5.06 16.04
CA ILE A 86 17.03 -5.83 15.23
C ILE A 86 17.70 -7.09 14.70
N SER A 87 18.94 -7.02 14.21
CA SER A 87 19.61 -8.20 13.66
C SER A 87 19.88 -9.29 14.69
N GLU A 88 20.20 -8.94 15.94
CA GLU A 88 20.32 -9.89 17.05
C GLU A 88 18.98 -10.59 17.31
N ARG A 89 17.90 -9.83 17.39
CA ARG A 89 16.56 -10.39 17.62
C ARG A 89 16.11 -11.30 16.46
N LEU A 90 16.34 -10.89 15.21
CA LEU A 90 15.98 -11.71 14.05
C LEU A 90 16.76 -13.02 13.99
N LYS A 91 18.02 -13.07 14.47
CA LYS A 91 18.82 -14.31 14.54
C LYS A 91 18.15 -15.36 15.43
N GLU A 92 17.53 -14.95 16.52
CA GLU A 92 16.84 -15.84 17.46
C GLU A 92 15.57 -16.46 16.87
N CYS A 93 14.91 -15.73 15.96
CA CYS A 93 13.60 -16.11 15.41
C CYS A 93 13.70 -16.85 14.05
N VAL A 94 14.90 -17.11 13.55
CA VAL A 94 15.12 -17.82 12.29
C VAL A 94 14.45 -19.21 12.29
N ARG A 95 13.65 -19.50 11.26
CA ARG A 95 13.09 -20.84 11.03
C ARG A 95 13.99 -21.68 10.10
N PRO A 96 13.99 -23.01 10.27
CA PRO A 96 14.60 -23.92 9.30
C PRO A 96 13.97 -23.75 7.91
N LEU A 97 14.78 -23.91 6.87
CA LEU A 97 14.26 -23.91 5.51
C LEU A 97 13.34 -25.13 5.30
N PRO A 98 12.20 -24.97 4.64
CA PRO A 98 11.37 -26.10 4.26
C PRO A 98 12.08 -26.95 3.20
N LYS A 99 11.55 -28.15 2.94
CA LYS A 99 12.11 -29.09 1.95
C LYS A 99 12.17 -28.53 0.52
N HIS A 100 11.35 -27.53 0.22
CA HIS A 100 11.36 -26.83 -1.06
C HIS A 100 12.30 -25.63 -0.98
N PRO A 101 13.15 -25.39 -2.01
CA PRO A 101 14.04 -24.24 -2.02
C PRO A 101 13.21 -22.95 -2.03
N ILE A 102 13.37 -22.15 -0.97
CA ILE A 102 12.81 -20.80 -0.87
C ILE A 102 13.99 -19.83 -0.91
N PRO A 103 13.90 -18.71 -1.66
CA PRO A 103 14.93 -17.68 -1.63
C PRO A 103 15.17 -17.20 -0.19
N ARG A 104 16.43 -17.18 0.22
CA ARG A 104 16.83 -16.78 1.57
C ARG A 104 18.10 -15.95 1.52
N LEU A 105 18.04 -14.79 2.17
CA LEU A 105 19.17 -13.91 2.39
C LEU A 105 19.73 -14.19 3.80
N PRO A 106 20.96 -14.73 3.92
CA PRO A 106 21.59 -14.90 5.22
C PRO A 106 21.65 -13.58 5.99
N ILE A 107 21.46 -13.62 7.31
CA ILE A 107 21.44 -12.40 8.14
C ILE A 107 22.72 -11.57 7.97
N LYS A 108 23.87 -12.22 7.80
CA LYS A 108 25.14 -11.53 7.52
C LYS A 108 25.05 -10.68 6.24
N ASP A 109 24.62 -11.29 5.15
CA ASP A 109 24.52 -10.64 3.84
C ASP A 109 23.44 -9.55 3.84
N TRP A 110 22.35 -9.75 4.60
CA TRP A 110 21.31 -8.76 4.83
C TRP A 110 21.83 -7.53 5.60
N ILE A 111 22.64 -7.73 6.65
CA ILE A 111 23.30 -6.64 7.38
C ILE A 111 24.24 -5.87 6.44
N GLU A 112 25.05 -6.58 5.64
CA GLU A 112 25.97 -5.96 4.67
C GLU A 112 25.22 -5.16 3.61
N LEU A 113 24.10 -5.69 3.09
CA LEU A 113 23.20 -5.00 2.16
C LEU A 113 22.66 -3.69 2.75
N TYR A 114 22.25 -3.69 4.01
CA TYR A 114 21.77 -2.48 4.66
C TYR A 114 22.91 -1.46 4.84
N LYS A 115 24.04 -1.88 5.42
CA LYS A 115 25.19 -1.00 5.71
C LYS A 115 25.74 -0.33 4.45
N ARG A 116 25.85 -1.07 3.34
CA ARG A 116 26.40 -0.49 2.10
C ARG A 116 25.47 0.54 1.45
N ASN A 117 24.22 0.62 1.88
CA ASN A 117 23.24 1.61 1.43
C ASN A 117 23.00 2.72 2.48
N GLU A 118 23.67 2.70 3.62
CA GLU A 118 23.57 3.72 4.68
C GLU A 118 24.37 4.98 4.30
N HIS A 119 23.98 5.61 3.21
CA HIS A 119 24.57 6.84 2.68
C HIS A 119 23.54 7.63 1.86
N PRO A 120 23.78 8.93 1.55
CA PRO A 120 22.81 9.79 0.85
C PRO A 120 22.34 9.31 -0.52
N GLU A 121 23.15 8.49 -1.19
CA GLU A 121 22.89 7.93 -2.51
C GLU A 121 22.42 6.47 -2.48
N GLY A 122 22.10 5.95 -1.28
CA GLY A 122 21.64 4.59 -1.11
C GLY A 122 20.39 4.29 -1.92
N ARG A 123 20.29 3.04 -2.38
CA ARG A 123 19.22 2.55 -3.25
C ARG A 123 18.62 1.25 -2.72
N HIS A 124 18.59 1.12 -1.40
CA HIS A 124 17.96 -0.01 -0.75
C HIS A 124 16.45 0.01 -0.99
N PHE A 125 15.86 -1.15 -1.28
CA PHE A 125 14.42 -1.33 -1.22
C PHE A 125 14.06 -2.48 -0.29
N VAL A 126 12.84 -2.40 0.23
CA VAL A 126 12.19 -3.50 0.94
C VAL A 126 10.76 -3.63 0.42
N ILE A 127 10.29 -4.86 0.35
CA ILE A 127 8.86 -5.17 0.21
C ILE A 127 8.46 -5.87 1.48
N HIS A 128 7.66 -5.21 2.32
CA HIS A 128 7.05 -5.88 3.45
C HIS A 128 5.73 -6.50 3.02
N GLN A 129 5.44 -7.71 3.49
CA GLN A 129 4.04 -8.14 3.59
C GLN A 129 3.50 -7.64 4.92
N HIS A 130 2.32 -7.00 4.87
CA HIS A 130 1.63 -6.47 6.03
C HIS A 130 0.22 -7.06 6.12
N ASP A 131 -0.01 -7.94 7.09
CA ASP A 131 -1.36 -8.46 7.40
C ASP A 131 -2.02 -7.59 8.48
N HIS A 132 -2.57 -6.45 8.04
CA HIS A 132 -3.17 -5.47 8.94
C HIS A 132 -4.64 -5.84 9.27
N PRO A 133 -5.11 -5.74 10.53
CA PRO A 133 -6.45 -6.20 10.92
C PRO A 133 -7.59 -5.41 10.23
N ILE A 134 -7.40 -4.10 10.03
CA ILE A 134 -8.38 -3.22 9.36
C ILE A 134 -8.19 -3.14 7.83
N ALA A 135 -6.97 -2.85 7.36
CA ALA A 135 -6.69 -2.72 5.93
C ALA A 135 -6.64 -4.07 5.19
N GLY A 136 -6.37 -5.16 5.91
CA GLY A 136 -6.15 -6.49 5.37
C GLY A 136 -4.76 -6.66 4.74
N PRO A 137 -4.49 -7.86 4.20
CA PRO A 137 -3.20 -8.17 3.61
C PRO A 137 -2.84 -7.25 2.44
N HIS A 138 -1.65 -6.65 2.51
CA HIS A 138 -1.08 -5.83 1.45
C HIS A 138 0.45 -5.91 1.49
N TYR A 139 1.09 -5.29 0.50
CA TYR A 139 2.55 -5.32 0.37
C TYR A 139 3.08 -3.90 0.25
N ASP A 140 3.92 -3.48 1.19
CA ASP A 140 4.53 -2.16 1.21
C ASP A 140 5.85 -2.18 0.45
N LEU A 141 5.87 -1.62 -0.75
CA LEU A 141 7.11 -1.34 -1.48
C LEU A 141 7.71 -0.04 -0.96
N ARG A 142 8.89 -0.08 -0.35
CA ARG A 142 9.60 1.09 0.15
C ARG A 142 10.94 1.25 -0.55
N LEU A 143 11.20 2.43 -1.09
CA LEU A 143 12.41 2.79 -1.83
C LEU A 143 13.16 3.88 -1.10
N GLN A 144 14.40 3.62 -0.70
CA GLN A 144 15.29 4.63 -0.13
C GLN A 144 15.54 5.73 -1.16
N PHE A 145 15.41 6.99 -0.77
CA PHE A 145 15.75 8.13 -1.65
C PHE A 145 16.74 9.13 -1.01
N SER A 146 17.10 8.90 0.25
CA SER A 146 18.12 9.63 1.00
C SER A 146 18.78 8.71 2.04
N GLU A 147 19.76 9.22 2.77
CA GLU A 147 20.45 8.49 3.84
C GLU A 147 19.50 7.93 4.90
N THR A 148 18.43 8.67 5.22
CA THR A 148 17.55 8.33 6.35
C THR A 148 16.12 8.03 5.95
N SER A 149 15.74 8.20 4.68
CA SER A 149 14.32 8.26 4.29
C SER A 149 13.99 7.40 3.08
N SER A 150 12.79 6.82 3.12
CA SER A 150 12.22 6.03 2.03
C SER A 150 10.78 6.44 1.71
N VAL A 151 10.47 6.42 0.41
CA VAL A 151 9.13 6.63 -0.13
C VAL A 151 8.45 5.28 -0.24
N SER A 152 7.15 5.21 0.00
CA SER A 152 6.46 3.94 0.17
C SER A 152 5.10 3.90 -0.52
N TRP A 153 4.73 2.71 -0.99
CA TRP A 153 3.42 2.40 -1.56
C TRP A 153 2.86 1.09 -1.02
N SER A 154 1.61 1.12 -0.59
CA SER A 154 0.82 -0.06 -0.22
C SER A 154 0.17 -0.66 -1.48
N VAL A 155 0.57 -1.87 -1.85
CA VAL A 155 0.12 -2.59 -3.05
C VAL A 155 -0.88 -3.68 -2.67
N MET A 156 -2.16 -3.40 -2.91
CA MET A 156 -3.22 -4.39 -2.70
C MET A 156 -3.02 -5.54 -3.69
N TYR A 157 -2.85 -6.77 -3.16
CA TYR A 157 -2.56 -8.02 -3.90
C TYR A 157 -1.11 -8.27 -4.32
N GLY A 158 -0.16 -7.45 -3.85
CA GLY A 158 1.27 -7.70 -4.07
C GLY A 158 1.75 -7.50 -5.50
N MET A 159 3.00 -7.93 -5.72
CA MET A 159 3.75 -7.68 -6.95
C MET A 159 3.20 -8.47 -8.15
N PRO A 160 3.11 -7.88 -9.36
CA PRO A 160 2.65 -8.57 -10.57
C PRO A 160 3.73 -9.51 -11.12
N GLY A 161 3.50 -10.82 -11.08
CA GLY A 161 4.45 -11.82 -11.56
C GLY A 161 4.06 -12.58 -12.82
N ASP A 162 2.83 -12.46 -13.32
CA ASP A 162 2.40 -13.10 -14.57
C ASP A 162 2.28 -12.08 -15.71
N PRO A 163 3.11 -12.16 -16.77
CA PRO A 163 3.05 -11.24 -17.92
C PRO A 163 1.72 -11.34 -18.69
N ASN A 164 0.98 -12.44 -18.54
CA ASN A 164 -0.29 -12.71 -19.21
C ASN A 164 -1.52 -12.58 -18.29
N SER A 165 -1.34 -12.06 -17.07
CA SER A 165 -2.44 -11.93 -16.11
C SER A 165 -3.61 -11.12 -16.68
N GLN A 166 -4.84 -11.50 -16.34
CA GLN A 166 -6.05 -10.74 -16.61
C GLN A 166 -6.06 -9.39 -15.87
N ARG A 167 -5.33 -9.30 -14.76
CA ARG A 167 -5.20 -8.08 -13.95
C ARG A 167 -3.77 -7.54 -14.04
N LEU A 168 -3.48 -6.88 -15.15
CA LEU A 168 -2.15 -6.33 -15.46
C LEU A 168 -1.69 -5.20 -14.54
N ASN A 169 -2.65 -4.41 -14.03
CA ASN A 169 -2.37 -3.31 -13.12
C ASN A 169 -2.73 -3.70 -11.68
N ARG A 170 -1.91 -3.26 -10.74
CA ARG A 170 -2.16 -3.27 -9.29
C ARG A 170 -2.40 -1.84 -8.84
N ASN A 171 -3.36 -1.65 -7.94
CA ASN A 171 -3.50 -0.37 -7.25
C ASN A 171 -2.39 -0.29 -6.21
N ALA A 172 -1.65 0.80 -6.22
CA ALA A 172 -0.63 1.14 -5.25
C ALA A 172 -1.01 2.48 -4.61
N THR A 173 -1.13 2.55 -3.30
CA THR A 173 -1.46 3.79 -2.59
C THR A 173 -0.19 4.32 -1.94
N GLU A 174 0.22 5.54 -2.29
CA GLU A 174 1.35 6.21 -1.64
C GLU A 174 1.09 6.27 -0.13
N THR A 175 2.05 5.84 0.68
CA THR A 175 1.97 5.94 2.15
C THR A 175 2.90 7.04 2.64
N ARG A 176 3.03 7.17 3.96
CA ARG A 176 3.92 8.17 4.56
C ARG A 176 5.38 7.89 4.26
N ILE A 177 6.23 8.91 4.40
CA ILE A 177 7.68 8.73 4.31
C ILE A 177 8.15 7.97 5.53
N HIS A 178 8.84 6.85 5.31
CA HIS A 178 9.42 6.03 6.37
C HIS A 178 10.90 6.39 6.55
N CYS A 179 11.43 6.13 7.74
CA CYS A 179 12.87 6.12 7.97
C CYS A 179 13.52 4.86 7.39
N LEU A 180 14.82 4.91 7.10
CA LEU A 180 15.53 3.79 6.50
C LEU A 180 15.54 2.55 7.40
N TRP A 181 15.69 2.72 8.72
CA TRP A 181 15.73 1.58 9.65
C TRP A 181 14.42 0.77 9.67
N ASN A 182 13.29 1.38 9.27
CA ASN A 182 12.02 0.66 9.09
C ASN A 182 12.09 -0.40 7.97
N HIS A 183 13.17 -0.47 7.20
CA HIS A 183 13.43 -1.56 6.26
C HIS A 183 13.90 -2.85 6.96
N LEU A 184 14.30 -2.76 8.22
CA LEU A 184 14.90 -3.86 8.95
C LEU A 184 13.87 -4.72 9.71
N ILE A 185 12.65 -4.22 9.89
CA ILE A 185 11.78 -4.68 10.95
C ILE A 185 10.83 -5.80 10.50
N GLU A 186 10.81 -6.87 11.29
CA GLU A 186 9.76 -7.88 11.27
C GLU A 186 9.13 -7.92 12.64
N THR A 187 7.85 -7.60 12.74
CA THR A 187 7.18 -7.50 14.02
C THR A 187 5.67 -7.70 13.87
N ALA A 188 4.98 -7.83 14.98
CA ALA A 188 3.54 -7.86 15.01
C ALA A 188 2.97 -7.20 16.27
N SER A 189 1.78 -6.61 16.13
CA SER A 189 0.99 -6.16 17.27
C SER A 189 -0.50 -6.40 17.02
N GLN A 190 -1.32 -6.30 18.05
CA GLN A 190 -2.78 -6.36 17.89
C GLN A 190 -3.31 -5.21 17.01
N GLN A 191 -2.68 -4.04 17.06
CA GLN A 191 -3.14 -2.83 16.38
C GLN A 191 -2.72 -2.81 14.91
N THR A 192 -1.47 -3.20 14.64
CA THR A 192 -0.88 -3.11 13.30
C THR A 192 -0.91 -4.44 12.56
N GLY A 193 -1.10 -5.57 13.24
CA GLY A 193 -0.99 -6.91 12.65
C GLY A 193 0.47 -7.30 12.38
N SER A 194 0.70 -8.30 11.53
CA SER A 194 2.04 -8.83 11.28
C SER A 194 2.73 -8.15 10.10
N LEU A 195 4.04 -7.94 10.23
CA LEU A 195 4.91 -7.39 9.22
C LEU A 195 6.11 -8.33 9.01
N ILE A 196 6.33 -8.78 7.77
CA ILE A 196 7.49 -9.61 7.40
C ILE A 196 8.22 -9.01 6.19
N ILE A 197 9.54 -9.21 6.10
CA ILE A 197 10.35 -8.82 4.94
C ILE A 197 10.10 -9.85 3.82
N TRP A 198 9.16 -9.54 2.93
CA TRP A 198 8.79 -10.42 1.82
C TRP A 198 9.89 -10.47 0.75
N ASP A 199 10.51 -9.33 0.44
CA ASP A 199 11.72 -9.25 -0.38
C ASP A 199 12.54 -7.99 -0.01
N THR A 200 13.82 -7.98 -0.32
CA THR A 200 14.72 -6.85 -0.07
C THR A 200 15.92 -6.91 -0.99
N GLY A 201 16.50 -5.75 -1.30
CA GLY A 201 17.61 -5.66 -2.25
C GLY A 201 17.95 -4.23 -2.64
N GLU A 202 18.51 -4.08 -3.83
CA GLU A 202 18.79 -2.77 -4.45
C GLU A 202 17.90 -2.52 -5.65
N TYR A 203 17.60 -1.25 -5.92
CA TYR A 203 16.82 -0.87 -7.09
C TYR A 203 17.66 -0.09 -8.11
N GLU A 204 17.26 -0.14 -9.37
CA GLU A 204 17.78 0.67 -10.46
C GLU A 204 16.61 1.45 -11.10
N ILE A 205 16.82 2.75 -11.36
CA ILE A 205 15.84 3.56 -12.11
C ILE A 205 16.20 3.54 -13.58
N LEU A 206 15.30 2.99 -14.39
CA LEU A 206 15.49 2.88 -15.83
C LEU A 206 15.08 4.19 -16.52
N PRO A 207 15.79 4.60 -17.57
CA PRO A 207 15.47 5.82 -18.30
C PRO A 207 14.08 5.70 -18.95
N TYR A 208 13.42 6.85 -18.99
CA TYR A 208 12.19 7.01 -19.76
C TYR A 208 12.57 7.44 -21.18
N GLN A 209 12.41 6.55 -22.15
CA GLN A 209 12.37 6.98 -23.55
C GLN A 209 11.01 7.65 -23.77
N MET A 210 11.01 8.98 -23.84
CA MET A 210 9.88 9.68 -24.46
C MET A 210 9.92 9.33 -25.94
N ASP A 211 9.08 8.41 -26.41
CA ASP A 211 8.83 8.31 -27.85
C ASP A 211 8.14 9.61 -28.28
N PRO A 212 8.77 10.45 -29.13
CA PRO A 212 8.15 11.66 -29.63
C PRO A 212 7.06 11.38 -30.68
N SER A 213 6.75 10.12 -30.99
CA SER A 213 5.95 9.70 -32.15
C SER A 213 4.58 9.07 -31.82
N GLY A 214 4.07 9.23 -30.59
CA GLY A 214 2.67 8.90 -30.31
C GLY A 214 1.73 9.86 -31.06
N PRO A 215 0.59 9.42 -31.62
CA PRO A 215 -0.29 10.30 -32.37
C PRO A 215 -0.76 11.44 -31.47
N GLU A 216 -0.48 12.67 -31.92
CA GLU A 216 -0.92 13.92 -31.36
C GLU A 216 -2.45 13.89 -31.15
N THR A 217 -2.88 13.78 -29.90
CA THR A 217 -4.14 14.40 -29.52
C THR A 217 -3.79 15.78 -29.00
N ASP A 218 -4.07 16.74 -29.89
CA ASP A 218 -4.17 18.19 -29.71
C ASP A 218 -4.56 18.58 -28.28
N ASP A 219 -3.67 19.30 -27.59
CA ASP A 219 -3.99 20.62 -27.05
C ASP A 219 -2.83 21.17 -26.18
N SER A 220 -2.27 22.27 -26.67
CA SER A 220 -1.44 23.28 -25.98
C SER A 220 0.01 22.93 -25.62
N ARG A 221 0.85 23.26 -26.60
CA ARG A 221 2.30 23.46 -26.52
C ARG A 221 2.65 24.55 -25.50
N SER A 222 3.62 24.29 -24.63
CA SER A 222 4.51 25.31 -24.08
C SER A 222 5.94 24.90 -24.36
N GLU A 223 6.61 25.75 -25.12
CA GLU A 223 7.95 25.61 -25.65
C GLU A 223 8.99 25.39 -24.54
N MET A 224 9.69 24.27 -24.58
CA MET A 224 11.04 24.17 -24.04
C MET A 224 11.96 23.83 -25.20
N SER A 225 12.88 24.76 -25.46
CA SER A 225 13.82 24.80 -26.57
C SER A 225 14.43 23.43 -26.90
N GLU A 226 14.33 23.07 -28.18
CA GLU A 226 15.24 22.13 -28.81
C GLU A 226 16.68 22.62 -28.65
N GLY A 227 17.59 21.69 -28.35
CA GLY A 227 19.02 21.96 -28.28
C GLY A 227 19.62 21.61 -26.93
N SER A 228 19.83 20.31 -26.67
CA SER A 228 20.98 19.94 -25.85
C SER A 228 21.68 18.78 -26.52
N GLN A 229 22.84 19.11 -27.09
CA GLN A 229 23.90 18.17 -27.39
C GLN A 229 24.08 17.26 -26.17
N VAL A 230 24.29 15.96 -26.42
CA VAL A 230 24.63 14.97 -25.40
C VAL A 230 26.00 15.37 -24.82
N SER A 231 25.99 16.24 -23.82
CA SER A 231 27.06 16.35 -22.84
C SER A 231 27.20 14.98 -22.16
N PRO A 232 28.40 14.59 -21.71
CA PRO A 232 28.52 13.45 -20.81
C PRO A 232 27.75 13.83 -19.54
N GLU A 233 26.49 13.40 -19.44
CA GLU A 233 25.72 13.55 -18.22
C GLU A 233 26.52 12.83 -17.14
N GLU A 234 26.91 13.56 -16.10
CA GLU A 234 27.47 12.93 -14.91
C GLU A 234 26.52 11.80 -14.49
N PRO A 235 27.04 10.62 -14.14
CA PRO A 235 26.21 9.47 -13.82
C PRO A 235 25.36 9.79 -12.58
N MET A 236 24.12 10.21 -12.82
CA MET A 236 23.16 10.53 -11.77
C MET A 236 22.89 9.27 -10.94
N SER A 237 22.95 9.38 -9.61
CA SER A 237 22.63 8.26 -8.72
C SER A 237 21.17 7.82 -8.87
N ASP A 238 20.87 6.55 -8.62
CA ASP A 238 19.51 6.01 -8.77
C ASP A 238 18.51 6.68 -7.81
N SER A 239 18.97 7.12 -6.63
CA SER A 239 18.13 7.90 -5.71
C SER A 239 17.77 9.29 -6.26
N ALA A 240 18.68 9.91 -7.00
CA ALA A 240 18.41 11.18 -7.67
C ALA A 240 17.46 11.00 -8.87
N LYS A 241 17.67 9.95 -9.68
CA LYS A 241 16.71 9.55 -10.73
C LYS A 241 15.32 9.25 -10.15
N LEU A 242 15.25 8.61 -8.98
CA LEU A 242 13.99 8.31 -8.30
C LEU A 242 13.24 9.60 -7.94
N ARG A 243 13.93 10.62 -7.41
CA ARG A 243 13.31 11.92 -7.10
C ARG A 243 12.72 12.56 -8.34
N GLN A 244 13.46 12.57 -9.46
CA GLN A 244 12.98 13.11 -10.73
C GLN A 244 11.79 12.31 -11.28
N ALA A 245 11.88 10.98 -11.30
CA ALA A 245 10.84 10.08 -11.77
C ALA A 245 9.54 10.19 -10.93
N PHE A 246 9.68 10.39 -9.62
CA PHE A 246 8.57 10.62 -8.71
C PHE A 246 7.84 11.93 -9.03
N GLN A 247 8.59 13.03 -9.23
CA GLN A 247 8.02 14.32 -9.65
C GLN A 247 7.33 14.23 -11.01
N ASN A 248 7.91 13.46 -11.93
CA ASN A 248 7.34 13.16 -13.24
C ASN A 248 6.13 12.19 -13.19
N ARG A 249 5.75 11.73 -11.99
CA ARG A 249 4.60 10.84 -11.74
C ARG A 249 4.68 9.50 -12.47
N LYS A 250 5.88 9.10 -12.90
CA LYS A 250 6.14 7.85 -13.64
C LYS A 250 7.53 7.34 -13.29
N ILE A 251 7.58 6.19 -12.64
CA ILE A 251 8.80 5.55 -12.17
C ILE A 251 8.91 4.20 -12.87
N ARG A 252 9.97 4.01 -13.66
CA ARG A 252 10.35 2.73 -14.24
C ARG A 252 11.47 2.15 -13.41
N LEU A 253 11.19 1.04 -12.74
CA LEU A 253 11.96 0.54 -11.61
C LEU A 253 12.33 -0.91 -11.85
N ARG A 254 13.62 -1.22 -11.81
CA ARG A 254 14.12 -2.59 -11.75
C ARG A 254 14.49 -2.91 -10.30
N LEU A 255 14.05 -4.06 -9.83
CA LEU A 255 14.30 -4.53 -8.45
C LEU A 255 15.24 -5.73 -8.47
N HIS A 256 16.41 -5.57 -7.84
CA HIS A 256 17.38 -6.64 -7.64
C HIS A 256 17.18 -7.26 -6.26
N GLY A 257 16.09 -8.02 -6.13
CA GLY A 257 15.67 -8.66 -4.89
C GLY A 257 16.29 -10.03 -4.66
N THR A 258 16.07 -10.54 -3.45
CA THR A 258 16.41 -11.93 -3.10
C THR A 258 15.36 -12.89 -3.67
N ARG A 259 14.08 -12.50 -3.61
CA ARG A 259 12.95 -13.31 -4.09
C ARG A 259 12.58 -13.02 -5.53
N LEU A 260 12.50 -11.73 -5.89
CA LEU A 260 12.04 -11.35 -7.22
C LEU A 260 12.97 -11.90 -8.31
N PRO A 261 12.43 -12.33 -9.47
CA PRO A 261 13.25 -12.86 -10.55
C PRO A 261 14.28 -11.84 -11.06
N LYS A 262 15.31 -12.35 -11.73
CA LYS A 262 16.28 -11.51 -12.43
C LYS A 262 15.58 -10.60 -13.45
N ASP A 263 16.06 -9.37 -13.57
CA ASP A 263 15.56 -8.32 -14.46
C ASP A 263 14.10 -7.90 -14.20
N TYR A 264 13.51 -8.30 -13.07
CA TYR A 264 12.16 -7.92 -12.69
C TYR A 264 11.98 -6.41 -12.67
N THR A 265 11.19 -5.91 -13.64
CA THR A 265 11.00 -4.49 -13.88
C THR A 265 9.53 -4.15 -13.81
N ILE A 266 9.19 -3.10 -13.06
CA ILE A 266 7.85 -2.58 -12.93
C ILE A 266 7.78 -1.10 -13.30
N THR A 267 6.59 -0.65 -13.67
CA THR A 267 6.27 0.77 -13.82
C THR A 267 5.23 1.17 -12.78
N LEU A 268 5.56 2.18 -11.97
CA LEU A 268 4.60 2.93 -11.17
C LEU A 268 4.21 4.20 -11.94
N ARG A 269 2.93 4.47 -12.09
CA ARG A 269 2.44 5.71 -12.70
C ARG A 269 1.24 6.26 -11.95
N MET A 270 1.16 7.57 -11.81
CA MET A 270 -0.10 8.21 -11.44
C MET A 270 -0.97 8.41 -12.68
N ASP A 271 -2.27 8.57 -12.47
CA ASP A 271 -3.15 9.05 -13.52
C ASP A 271 -2.91 10.54 -13.80
N LYS A 272 -2.92 10.92 -15.08
CA LYS A 272 -2.80 12.33 -15.52
C LYS A 272 -4.11 13.09 -15.30
N THR A 273 -5.25 12.41 -15.40
CA THR A 273 -6.58 13.07 -15.39
C THR A 273 -7.15 13.29 -14.01
N THR A 274 -6.59 12.63 -12.99
CA THR A 274 -7.11 12.77 -11.65
C THR A 274 -6.19 13.64 -10.80
N ASP A 275 -6.58 14.90 -10.69
CA ASP A 275 -6.02 15.84 -9.73
C ASP A 275 -6.49 15.43 -8.32
N PHE A 276 -5.81 14.42 -7.75
CA PHE A 276 -6.11 13.85 -6.44
C PHE A 276 -5.62 14.72 -5.27
N ALA A 277 -5.34 16.00 -5.50
CA ALA A 277 -5.11 16.97 -4.44
C ALA A 277 -6.37 17.19 -3.56
N ARG A 278 -7.47 16.47 -3.83
CA ARG A 278 -8.57 16.29 -2.89
C ARG A 278 -8.23 15.11 -1.97
N PRO A 279 -8.14 15.32 -0.64
CA PRO A 279 -8.32 14.23 0.31
C PRO A 279 -9.57 13.45 -0.10
N ILE A 280 -9.64 12.15 0.18
CA ILE A 280 -10.87 11.36 0.01
C ILE A 280 -11.94 11.98 0.91
N ARG A 281 -12.57 13.08 0.45
CA ARG A 281 -13.70 13.72 1.11
C ARG A 281 -14.77 12.66 1.13
N GLU A 282 -15.34 12.46 2.31
CA GLU A 282 -16.49 11.60 2.55
C GLU A 282 -17.42 11.66 1.35
N GLY A 283 -17.41 10.59 0.54
CA GLY A 283 -18.20 10.54 -0.67
C GLY A 283 -19.64 10.87 -0.30
N ARG A 284 -20.27 11.77 -1.08
CA ARG A 284 -21.65 12.23 -0.88
C ARG A 284 -22.51 11.02 -0.49
N LYS A 285 -22.93 10.95 0.77
CA LYS A 285 -23.65 9.80 1.35
C LYS A 285 -24.69 9.35 0.33
N ARG A 286 -24.50 8.15 -0.25
CA ARG A 286 -25.42 7.59 -1.23
C ARG A 286 -26.75 7.47 -0.52
N ARG A 287 -27.65 8.44 -0.74
CA ARG A 287 -28.98 8.49 -0.13
C ARG A 287 -29.64 7.17 -0.48
N ARG A 288 -29.76 6.26 0.50
CA ARG A 288 -30.50 5.02 0.35
C ARG A 288 -31.87 5.44 -0.16
N ARG A 289 -32.20 5.07 -1.41
CA ARG A 289 -33.55 5.18 -1.93
C ARG A 289 -34.39 4.25 -1.06
N HIS A 290 -35.11 4.83 -0.11
CA HIS A 290 -36.23 4.15 0.51
C HIS A 290 -37.24 3.82 -0.60
N PRO A 291 -37.78 2.60 -0.66
CA PRO A 291 -38.85 2.29 -1.60
C PRO A 291 -40.11 3.00 -1.12
N SER A 292 -40.47 4.11 -1.75
CA SER A 292 -41.77 4.74 -1.54
C SER A 292 -42.85 3.90 -2.24
N ARG A 293 -43.78 3.42 -1.42
CA ARG A 293 -45.05 2.76 -1.74
C ARG A 293 -45.95 3.64 -2.66
N PRO A 294 -47.01 3.07 -3.26
CA PRO A 294 -47.57 3.52 -4.53
C PRO A 294 -48.56 4.69 -4.45
N THR A 295 -48.63 5.36 -5.59
CA THR A 295 -49.49 6.44 -6.08
C THR A 295 -50.97 6.33 -5.71
N VAL A 296 -51.60 7.47 -5.39
CA VAL A 296 -53.05 7.72 -5.52
C VAL A 296 -53.24 8.92 -6.47
N PRO A 297 -54.14 8.87 -7.47
CA PRO A 297 -54.28 9.90 -8.51
C PRO A 297 -55.43 10.92 -8.32
N GLN A 298 -55.14 12.18 -8.73
CA GLN A 298 -56.01 13.29 -9.25
C GLN A 298 -57.14 13.87 -8.34
N ALA A 299 -57.61 15.12 -8.47
CA ALA A 299 -57.87 16.00 -9.64
C ALA A 299 -58.05 17.52 -9.25
N PRO A 300 -58.37 18.45 -10.19
CA PRO A 300 -57.88 19.85 -10.26
C PRO A 300 -58.92 20.99 -10.05
N SER A 301 -58.46 22.26 -10.00
CA SER A 301 -59.11 23.55 -10.45
C SER A 301 -58.47 24.76 -9.73
N THR A 302 -58.39 26.03 -10.18
CA THR A 302 -58.74 26.84 -11.39
C THR A 302 -58.24 28.29 -11.13
N SER A 303 -57.83 29.03 -12.19
CA SER A 303 -57.77 30.52 -12.38
C SER A 303 -57.08 31.44 -11.35
N ASP A 304 -56.61 32.66 -11.64
CA ASP A 304 -56.15 33.45 -12.79
C ASP A 304 -55.66 34.79 -12.18
N SER A 305 -54.60 35.40 -12.71
CA SER A 305 -54.49 36.86 -13.01
C SER A 305 -53.05 37.41 -13.04
N GLU A 306 -52.71 37.88 -14.25
CA GLU A 306 -52.07 39.16 -14.61
C GLU A 306 -50.57 39.45 -14.33
N SER A 307 -49.85 39.60 -15.46
CA SER A 307 -48.53 40.24 -15.71
C SER A 307 -48.64 41.79 -15.65
N PRO A 308 -47.57 42.65 -15.63
CA PRO A 308 -46.34 42.53 -16.45
C PRO A 308 -44.98 43.03 -15.86
N SER A 309 -43.89 42.61 -16.53
CA SER A 309 -42.46 42.95 -16.37
C SER A 309 -42.11 44.44 -16.69
N PRO A 310 -40.90 44.99 -16.40
CA PRO A 310 -39.63 44.68 -17.13
C PRO A 310 -38.29 44.70 -16.29
N PRO A 311 -37.11 44.35 -16.88
CA PRO A 311 -35.83 43.97 -16.22
C PRO A 311 -34.88 45.20 -16.01
N PRO A 312 -33.58 45.16 -15.56
CA PRO A 312 -32.54 44.11 -15.65
C PRO A 312 -31.55 43.99 -14.44
N GLY A 313 -30.64 42.99 -14.50
CA GLY A 313 -29.48 42.91 -13.60
C GLY A 313 -28.83 41.53 -13.58
N LYS A 314 -28.02 41.22 -14.60
CA LYS A 314 -27.11 40.07 -14.56
C LYS A 314 -25.94 40.42 -13.63
N GLU A 315 -25.95 39.93 -12.40
CA GLU A 315 -24.73 39.79 -11.61
C GLU A 315 -24.08 38.44 -11.93
N GLU A 316 -23.07 38.51 -12.80
CA GLU A 316 -22.04 37.50 -12.90
C GLU A 316 -21.27 37.42 -11.58
N LEU A 317 -21.71 36.52 -10.69
CA LEU A 317 -20.87 36.08 -9.59
C LEU A 317 -19.75 35.21 -10.16
N ARG A 318 -18.61 35.87 -10.38
CA ARG A 318 -17.27 35.31 -10.52
C ARG A 318 -17.00 34.32 -9.39
N GLY A 319 -17.32 33.06 -9.62
CA GLY A 319 -16.92 31.92 -8.80
C GLY A 319 -15.91 31.06 -9.55
N ARG A 320 -14.71 31.56 -9.76
CA ARG A 320 -13.55 30.79 -10.25
C ARG A 320 -12.32 31.53 -9.75
N HIS A 321 -11.51 30.90 -8.90
CA HIS A 321 -10.11 31.21 -8.52
C HIS A 321 -9.78 30.91 -7.04
N ALA A 322 -10.75 30.60 -6.16
CA ALA A 322 -10.47 30.35 -4.74
C ALA A 322 -10.03 28.91 -4.37
N ASP A 323 -10.20 27.90 -5.24
CA ASP A 323 -9.97 26.50 -4.85
C ASP A 323 -8.53 25.99 -5.03
N ALA A 324 -7.73 26.61 -5.91
CA ALA A 324 -6.37 26.13 -6.22
C ALA A 324 -5.34 26.49 -5.12
N ASP A 325 -5.49 27.68 -4.52
CA ASP A 325 -4.58 28.18 -3.49
C ASP A 325 -4.78 27.43 -2.16
N ASP A 326 -6.03 27.13 -1.79
CA ASP A 326 -6.37 26.34 -0.59
C ASP A 326 -5.81 24.91 -0.68
N THR A 327 -5.83 24.33 -1.89
CA THR A 327 -5.33 22.98 -2.13
C THR A 327 -3.80 22.91 -2.07
N HIS A 328 -3.10 23.88 -2.66
CA HIS A 328 -1.64 23.94 -2.62
C HIS A 328 -1.11 24.12 -1.20
N ASN A 329 -1.77 24.95 -0.40
CA ASN A 329 -1.42 25.16 1.00
C ASN A 329 -1.64 23.89 1.84
N ALA A 330 -2.73 23.15 1.60
CA ALA A 330 -2.97 21.86 2.25
C ALA A 330 -1.88 20.82 1.90
N ASP A 331 -1.48 20.73 0.63
CA ASP A 331 -0.42 19.83 0.19
C ASP A 331 0.93 20.15 0.84
N ILE A 332 1.27 21.44 0.98
CA ILE A 332 2.49 21.88 1.69
C ILE A 332 2.42 21.45 3.17
N GLU A 333 1.27 21.62 3.83
CA GLU A 333 1.11 21.22 5.22
C GLU A 333 1.23 19.70 5.39
N ILE A 334 0.62 18.93 4.48
CA ILE A 334 0.78 17.47 4.46
C ILE A 334 2.25 17.12 4.24
N GLN A 335 2.93 17.71 3.26
CA GLN A 335 4.34 17.44 2.97
C GLN A 335 5.23 17.66 4.20
N ARG A 336 5.01 18.74 4.96
CA ARG A 336 5.74 19.04 6.19
C ARG A 336 5.55 17.99 7.28
N ASN A 337 4.36 17.41 7.37
CA ASN A 337 4.00 16.46 8.42
C ASN A 337 4.06 14.99 7.97
N ASN A 338 4.32 14.69 6.70
CA ASN A 338 4.20 13.35 6.12
C ASN A 338 5.33 12.37 6.51
N ALA A 339 6.34 12.79 7.26
CA ALA A 339 7.48 11.95 7.63
C ALA A 339 7.30 11.25 8.99
N TYR A 340 7.67 9.98 9.08
CA TYR A 340 7.86 9.30 10.37
C TYR A 340 9.06 9.89 11.12
N PRO A 341 9.09 9.84 12.47
CA PRO A 341 10.25 10.27 13.24
C PRO A 341 11.56 9.63 12.73
N GLY A 342 12.60 10.45 12.56
CA GLY A 342 13.89 10.02 11.99
C GLY A 342 13.97 10.06 10.45
N SER A 343 12.96 10.59 9.77
CA SER A 343 12.96 10.77 8.30
C SER A 343 12.56 12.19 7.88
N SER A 344 12.90 12.55 6.65
CA SER A 344 12.66 13.87 6.06
C SER A 344 12.05 13.74 4.66
N ASN A 345 10.95 14.45 4.41
CA ASN A 345 10.24 14.39 3.14
C ASN A 345 10.82 15.37 2.10
N THR A 346 12.01 15.08 1.57
CA THR A 346 12.65 15.90 0.52
C THR A 346 12.21 15.52 -0.90
N ILE A 347 11.44 14.44 -1.07
CA ILE A 347 10.94 13.98 -2.36
C ILE A 347 9.58 14.60 -2.76
N GLY A 348 8.88 15.25 -1.83
CA GLY A 348 7.58 15.86 -2.12
C GLY A 348 6.39 14.89 -2.07
N SER A 349 6.47 13.88 -1.20
CA SER A 349 5.35 12.97 -0.96
C SER A 349 4.24 13.68 -0.17
N ILE A 350 2.97 13.43 -0.51
CA ILE A 350 1.82 13.89 0.29
C ILE A 350 0.95 12.74 0.77
N HIS A 351 1.41 11.49 0.63
CA HIS A 351 0.69 10.25 0.94
C HIS A 351 -0.72 10.16 0.33
N GLN A 352 -1.34 8.98 0.41
CA GLN A 352 -2.68 8.64 -0.07
C GLN A 352 -2.97 8.86 -1.57
N ARG A 353 -2.00 9.33 -2.36
CA ARG A 353 -2.12 9.40 -3.81
C ARG A 353 -2.20 8.01 -4.40
N ARG A 354 -3.07 7.84 -5.39
CA ARG A 354 -3.25 6.57 -6.09
C ARG A 354 -2.29 6.46 -7.26
N TRP A 355 -1.52 5.39 -7.24
CA TRP A 355 -0.62 4.94 -8.28
C TRP A 355 -1.13 3.63 -8.88
N PHE A 356 -0.70 3.36 -10.11
CA PHE A 356 -0.88 2.09 -10.80
C PHE A 356 0.48 1.45 -11.00
N LEU A 357 0.62 0.23 -10.50
CA LEU A 357 1.82 -0.57 -10.62
C LEU A 357 1.58 -1.69 -11.64
N SER A 358 2.50 -1.87 -12.58
CA SER A 358 2.38 -2.86 -13.66
C SER A 358 3.73 -3.47 -14.00
N LEU A 359 3.73 -4.72 -14.47
CA LEU A 359 4.95 -5.38 -14.96
C LEU A 359 5.39 -4.76 -16.29
N ASP A 360 6.62 -4.26 -16.34
CA ASP A 360 7.28 -3.90 -17.60
C ASP A 360 7.81 -5.18 -18.25
N ARG A 361 6.99 -5.73 -19.13
CA ARG A 361 7.24 -7.04 -19.74
C ARG A 361 8.51 -7.03 -20.59
N GLU A 362 8.73 -5.99 -21.38
CA GLU A 362 9.86 -5.94 -22.30
C GLU A 362 11.20 -5.84 -21.55
N SER A 363 11.25 -4.99 -20.52
CA SER A 363 12.45 -4.85 -19.66
C SER A 363 12.66 -6.02 -18.72
N SER A 364 11.59 -6.75 -18.42
CA SER A 364 11.66 -8.03 -17.71
C SER A 364 12.04 -9.18 -18.63
N GLY A 365 12.30 -8.93 -19.93
CA GLY A 365 12.79 -9.94 -20.86
C GLY A 365 11.69 -10.77 -21.54
N PHE A 366 10.46 -10.30 -21.60
CA PHE A 366 9.39 -10.91 -22.39
C PHE A 366 9.23 -10.23 -23.75
N GLU A 367 8.68 -10.96 -24.72
CA GLU A 367 8.33 -10.46 -26.04
C GLU A 367 6.88 -10.81 -26.42
N PRO A 368 6.21 -9.97 -27.22
CA PRO A 368 4.85 -10.22 -27.64
C PRO A 368 4.79 -11.24 -28.78
N THR A 369 4.10 -12.35 -28.53
CA THR A 369 3.84 -13.41 -29.50
C THR A 369 2.36 -13.45 -29.86
N MET A 370 2.06 -13.62 -31.15
CA MET A 370 0.69 -13.81 -31.63
C MET A 370 0.38 -15.30 -31.70
N ILE A 371 -0.56 -15.77 -30.89
CA ILE A 371 -1.03 -17.16 -30.95
C ILE A 371 -2.33 -17.19 -31.76
N ASN A 372 -2.35 -17.98 -32.83
CA ASN A 372 -3.58 -18.32 -33.53
C ASN A 372 -4.35 -19.33 -32.66
N GLN A 373 -5.56 -18.99 -32.22
CA GLN A 373 -6.44 -19.98 -31.61
C GLN A 373 -6.98 -20.90 -32.72
N SER A 374 -6.28 -21.98 -33.02
CA SER A 374 -6.82 -23.08 -33.84
C SER A 374 -7.22 -24.22 -32.91
N GLU A 375 -8.52 -24.36 -32.66
CA GLU A 375 -9.28 -25.62 -32.69
C GLU A 375 -10.68 -25.40 -32.08
N GLY A 376 -11.72 -25.54 -32.90
CA GLY A 376 -13.12 -25.57 -32.48
C GLY A 376 -13.95 -24.34 -32.85
N LEU A 377 -14.58 -24.39 -34.02
CA LEU A 377 -15.70 -23.55 -34.51
C LEU A 377 -15.78 -22.10 -33.98
N LYS A 378 -15.36 -21.16 -34.84
CA LYS A 378 -15.31 -19.69 -34.76
C LYS A 378 -13.88 -19.19 -34.52
N GLU A 379 -13.26 -18.66 -35.57
CA GLU A 379 -12.06 -17.81 -35.48
C GLU A 379 -12.30 -16.73 -34.44
N ARG A 380 -11.86 -16.98 -33.21
CA ARG A 380 -11.71 -15.94 -32.20
C ARG A 380 -10.37 -15.29 -32.48
N GLY A 381 -10.38 -13.97 -32.67
CA GLY A 381 -9.25 -13.18 -33.17
C GLY A 381 -7.93 -13.47 -32.44
N LYS A 382 -6.82 -13.18 -33.13
CA LYS A 382 -5.44 -13.34 -32.63
C LYS A 382 -5.30 -12.73 -31.24
N LYS A 383 -4.93 -13.55 -30.24
CA LYS A 383 -4.65 -13.07 -28.88
C LYS A 383 -3.15 -12.81 -28.77
N ARG A 384 -2.78 -11.58 -28.42
CA ARG A 384 -1.40 -11.23 -28.05
C ARG A 384 -1.09 -11.82 -26.68
N THR A 385 -0.07 -12.67 -26.63
CA THR A 385 0.48 -13.24 -25.40
C THR A 385 1.93 -12.82 -25.26
N TRP A 386 2.46 -12.87 -24.06
CA TRP A 386 3.85 -12.53 -23.76
C TRP A 386 4.60 -13.79 -23.37
N THR A 387 5.71 -14.04 -24.07
CA THR A 387 6.56 -15.21 -23.86
C THR A 387 7.95 -14.75 -23.44
N PRO A 388 8.67 -15.51 -22.60
CA PRO A 388 10.07 -15.21 -22.27
C PRO A 388 10.94 -15.17 -23.53
N LYS A 389 11.90 -14.24 -23.59
CA LYS A 389 12.94 -14.23 -24.63
C LYS A 389 13.94 -15.36 -24.37
N PRO A 390 14.69 -15.85 -25.37
CA PRO A 390 15.74 -16.85 -25.13
C PRO A 390 16.81 -16.40 -24.10
N THR A 391 17.03 -15.08 -24.00
CA THR A 391 18.06 -14.46 -23.15
C THR A 391 17.50 -13.80 -21.88
N GLY A 392 16.19 -13.90 -21.62
CA GLY A 392 15.56 -13.20 -20.49
C GLY A 392 14.12 -13.63 -20.24
N GLY A 393 13.44 -12.96 -19.32
CA GLY A 393 12.12 -13.40 -18.85
C GLY A 393 12.24 -14.42 -17.72
N PHE A 394 11.10 -14.73 -17.13
CA PHE A 394 11.00 -15.65 -16.00
C PHE A 394 9.68 -16.40 -16.03
N GLU A 395 9.66 -17.53 -15.32
CA GLU A 395 8.43 -18.28 -15.09
C GLU A 395 7.43 -17.43 -14.29
N PRO A 396 6.14 -17.39 -14.68
CA PRO A 396 5.13 -16.64 -13.95
C PRO A 396 5.10 -17.02 -12.46
N PHE A 397 5.04 -16.02 -11.60
CA PHE A 397 4.89 -16.21 -10.16
C PHE A 397 3.67 -15.46 -9.61
N TYR A 398 3.19 -15.90 -8.46
CA TYR A 398 2.00 -15.35 -7.82
C TYR A 398 2.28 -15.05 -6.36
N VAL A 399 1.60 -14.01 -5.86
CA VAL A 399 1.66 -13.61 -4.46
C VAL A 399 0.47 -14.23 -3.73
N HIS A 400 0.74 -15.18 -2.84
CA HIS A 400 -0.25 -16.07 -2.23
C HIS A 400 -0.84 -15.55 -0.92
N GLY A 401 -0.17 -14.61 -0.24
CA GLY A 401 -0.66 -13.98 0.99
C GLY A 401 -0.08 -14.54 2.29
N PRO A 402 -0.55 -14.05 3.45
CA PRO A 402 0.07 -14.28 4.75
C PRO A 402 0.22 -15.75 5.17
N GLU A 403 -0.66 -16.62 4.68
CA GLU A 403 -0.68 -18.04 5.02
C GLU A 403 0.40 -18.87 4.30
N ALA A 404 0.99 -18.32 3.22
CA ALA A 404 1.92 -19.07 2.36
C ALA A 404 3.28 -18.40 2.22
N GLU A 405 3.32 -17.08 2.28
CA GLU A 405 4.53 -16.30 2.05
C GLU A 405 5.39 -16.21 3.31
N ARG A 406 6.70 -16.39 3.15
CA ARG A 406 7.67 -16.37 4.24
C ARG A 406 8.62 -15.18 4.13
N SER A 407 9.22 -14.76 5.22
CA SER A 407 10.31 -13.79 5.17
C SER A 407 11.51 -14.35 4.39
N VAL A 408 12.16 -13.52 3.57
CA VAL A 408 13.45 -13.89 2.93
C VAL A 408 14.63 -13.88 3.91
N VAL A 409 14.49 -13.26 5.09
CA VAL A 409 15.55 -13.18 6.10
C VAL A 409 15.40 -14.30 7.13
N THR A 410 14.19 -14.47 7.68
CA THR A 410 13.94 -15.37 8.82
C THR A 410 13.17 -16.64 8.46
N ALA A 411 12.65 -16.75 7.22
CA ALA A 411 11.76 -17.84 6.79
C ALA A 411 10.44 -17.97 7.60
N ARG A 412 10.13 -17.01 8.46
CA ARG A 412 8.88 -16.93 9.23
C ARG A 412 7.68 -16.60 8.34
N LEU A 413 6.54 -17.22 8.62
CA LEU A 413 5.22 -16.77 8.16
C LEU A 413 4.76 -15.55 8.99
N ALA A 414 3.75 -14.85 8.49
CA ALA A 414 3.01 -13.84 9.25
C ALA A 414 2.55 -14.37 10.62
N ARG A 415 2.01 -15.60 10.67
CA ARG A 415 1.60 -16.26 11.90
C ARG A 415 2.74 -16.49 12.88
N ASP A 416 3.91 -16.91 12.38
CA ASP A 416 5.09 -17.14 13.23
C ASP A 416 5.50 -15.83 13.94
N VAL A 417 5.39 -14.68 13.27
CA VAL A 417 5.73 -13.37 13.86
C VAL A 417 4.70 -12.94 14.91
N LEU A 418 3.40 -13.20 14.68
CA LEU A 418 2.36 -12.98 15.69
C LEU A 418 2.63 -13.81 16.95
N ASP A 419 3.00 -15.08 16.78
CA ASP A 419 3.29 -15.99 17.89
C ASP A 419 4.57 -15.57 18.65
N ASP A 420 5.63 -15.19 17.92
CA ASP A 420 6.90 -14.73 18.52
C ASP A 420 6.75 -13.42 19.34
N GLU A 421 5.78 -12.57 18.99
CA GLU A 421 5.43 -11.32 19.70
C GLU A 421 4.29 -11.51 20.71
N ALA A 422 3.87 -12.75 20.96
CA ALA A 422 2.78 -13.10 21.88
C ALA A 422 1.45 -12.35 21.60
N VAL A 423 1.15 -12.13 20.31
CA VAL A 423 -0.09 -11.46 19.89
C VAL A 423 -1.25 -12.44 19.95
N GLU A 424 -2.01 -12.36 21.04
CA GLU A 424 -3.24 -13.14 21.21
C GLU A 424 -4.42 -12.54 20.44
N GLU A 425 -5.36 -13.41 20.05
CA GLU A 425 -6.65 -13.05 19.43
C GLU A 425 -6.59 -12.18 18.16
N PHE A 426 -5.49 -12.21 17.42
CA PHE A 426 -5.41 -11.52 16.13
C PHE A 426 -6.50 -12.00 15.16
N VAL A 427 -7.33 -11.07 14.68
CA VAL A 427 -8.39 -11.34 13.71
C VAL A 427 -8.01 -10.73 12.35
N PRO A 428 -7.60 -11.54 11.36
CA PRO A 428 -7.25 -11.01 10.04
C PRO A 428 -8.49 -10.49 9.32
N ARG A 429 -8.28 -9.48 8.47
CA ARG A 429 -9.35 -8.99 7.59
C ARG A 429 -9.74 -10.08 6.59
N ARG A 430 -11.00 -10.48 6.61
CA ARG A 430 -11.53 -11.48 5.67
C ARG A 430 -11.73 -10.92 4.26
N GLY A 431 -11.69 -11.81 3.27
CA GLY A 431 -12.09 -11.53 1.89
C GLY A 431 -10.96 -11.15 0.94
N TRP A 432 -9.72 -11.04 1.44
CA TRP A 432 -8.55 -10.94 0.57
C TRP A 432 -8.31 -12.25 -0.18
N ARG A 433 -7.98 -12.17 -1.47
CA ARG A 433 -7.65 -13.34 -2.29
C ARG A 433 -6.48 -13.00 -3.23
N PRO A 434 -5.56 -13.94 -3.45
CA PRO A 434 -4.45 -13.74 -4.37
C PRO A 434 -4.94 -13.61 -5.81
N VAL A 435 -4.17 -12.93 -6.64
CA VAL A 435 -4.43 -12.83 -8.08
C VAL A 435 -3.62 -13.90 -8.79
N MET A 436 -4.29 -14.95 -9.26
CA MET A 436 -3.69 -16.15 -9.83
C MET A 436 -3.76 -16.23 -11.36
N HIS A 437 -4.44 -15.28 -12.02
CA HIS A 437 -4.79 -15.35 -13.44
C HIS A 437 -4.77 -14.01 -14.14
#